data_AF-A0A061A4D3-F1
#
_entry.id   AF-A0A061A4D3-F1
#
_cell.length_a   1.000
_cell.length_b   1.000
_cell.length_c   1.000
_cell.angle_alpha   90.00
_cell.angle_beta   90.00
_cell.angle_gamma   90.00
#
_symmetry.space_group_name_H-M   'P 1'
#
loop_
_entity.id
_entity.type
_entity.pdbx_description
1 polymer ?
#
loop_
_entity_poly.entity_id
_entity_poly.type
_entity_poly.pdbx_seq_one_letter_code
_entity_poly.pdbx_strand_id
1 'polypeptide(L)'
;MNPDAQLPEVYPSAADLYQRELTSLQQQSPDGSLSHPELLVAVEMLSSVVLINRALDVGDRNSMWRQLASAVTGLSNVEDEYAQRYMDELMRLKAVAREEGSDYLTWNDIQACVDQVNLTIQEEHEREWTTHLHAHVQTCTQTHVRTHAGTHMHILARMHVHTHTHTHSRTLLPRLVTIK
;
A
#
# COMPACT_ATOMS: atom_id res chain seq x y z
N MET A 1 -52.20 -3.50 2.62
CA MET A 1 -50.77 -3.21 2.87
C MET A 1 -49.99 -3.83 1.73
N ASN A 2 -49.17 -3.05 1.02
CA ASN A 2 -48.39 -3.56 -0.09
C ASN A 2 -47.15 -4.30 0.49
N PRO A 3 -47.00 -5.61 0.28
CA PRO A 3 -45.84 -6.37 0.77
C PRO A 3 -44.52 -5.97 0.07
N ASP A 4 -44.57 -5.23 -1.04
CA ASP A 4 -43.41 -4.86 -1.86
C ASP A 4 -42.60 -3.67 -1.32
N ALA A 5 -43.07 -3.01 -0.25
CA ALA A 5 -42.41 -1.86 0.38
C ALA A 5 -41.73 -2.23 1.71
N GLN A 6 -41.29 -3.48 1.87
CA GLN A 6 -40.54 -3.89 3.06
C GLN A 6 -39.13 -3.31 2.98
N LEU A 7 -38.76 -2.55 4.01
CA LEU A 7 -37.37 -2.14 4.20
C LEU A 7 -36.50 -3.40 4.41
N PRO A 8 -35.22 -3.34 4.00
CA PRO A 8 -34.25 -4.38 4.31
C PRO A 8 -34.15 -4.62 5.82
N GLU A 9 -33.49 -5.70 6.21
CA GLU A 9 -33.25 -5.98 7.63
C GLU A 9 -32.55 -4.79 8.30
N VAL A 10 -33.18 -4.24 9.35
CA VAL A 10 -32.65 -3.13 10.14
C VAL A 10 -32.29 -3.60 11.54
N TYR A 11 -31.26 -2.98 12.13
CA TYR A 11 -30.78 -3.30 13.47
C TYR A 11 -31.16 -2.18 14.46
N PRO A 12 -32.19 -2.37 15.31
CA PRO A 12 -32.68 -1.30 16.18
C PRO A 12 -31.63 -0.75 17.16
N SER A 13 -30.63 -1.55 17.53
CA SER A 13 -29.50 -1.12 18.37
C SER A 13 -28.63 -0.04 17.74
N ALA A 14 -28.72 0.17 16.43
CA ALA A 14 -27.98 1.15 15.67
C ALA A 14 -28.87 2.29 15.14
N ALA A 15 -30.04 2.53 15.75
CA ALA A 15 -30.99 3.54 15.32
C ALA A 15 -30.35 4.93 15.17
N ASP A 16 -29.46 5.31 16.09
CA ASP A 16 -28.76 6.61 16.03
C ASP A 16 -27.84 6.72 14.81
N LEU A 17 -27.14 5.63 14.44
CA LEU A 17 -26.32 5.58 13.23
C LEU A 17 -27.20 5.73 11.99
N TYR A 18 -28.27 4.93 11.86
CA TYR A 18 -29.18 5.05 10.71
C TYR A 18 -29.75 6.45 10.58
N GLN A 19 -30.26 7.03 11.67
CA GLN A 19 -30.86 8.37 11.64
C GLN A 19 -29.84 9.41 11.20
N ARG A 20 -28.63 9.39 11.76
CA ARG A 20 -27.58 10.37 11.43
C ARG A 20 -27.14 10.26 9.97
N GLU A 21 -26.83 9.06 9.51
CA GLU A 21 -26.31 8.85 8.16
C GLU A 21 -27.39 9.08 7.10
N LEU A 22 -28.62 8.60 7.31
CA LEU A 22 -29.73 8.88 6.38
C LEU A 22 -30.08 10.37 6.31
N THR A 23 -30.04 11.09 7.44
CA THR A 23 -30.22 12.55 7.45
C THR A 23 -29.12 13.24 6.65
N SER A 24 -27.87 12.80 6.80
CA SER A 24 -26.75 13.34 6.04
C SER A 24 -26.92 13.11 4.54
N LEU A 25 -27.32 11.90 4.13
CA LEU A 25 -27.59 11.57 2.73
C LEU A 25 -28.71 12.44 2.14
N GLN A 26 -29.82 12.61 2.87
CA GLN A 26 -30.93 13.47 2.44
C GLN A 26 -30.52 14.93 2.26
N GLN A 27 -29.63 15.45 3.11
CA GLN A 27 -29.12 16.83 3.00
C GLN A 27 -28.19 17.02 1.79
N GLN A 28 -27.53 15.95 1.34
CA GLN A 28 -26.66 15.96 0.16
C GLN A 28 -27.45 15.76 -1.14
N SER A 29 -28.66 15.19 -1.06
CA SER A 29 -29.56 15.04 -2.19
C SER A 29 -30.10 16.39 -2.68
N PRO A 30 -30.17 16.64 -4.00
CA PRO A 30 -30.70 17.90 -4.56
C PRO A 30 -32.11 18.26 -4.08
N ASP A 31 -32.95 17.23 -3.89
CA ASP A 31 -34.35 17.38 -3.51
C ASP A 31 -34.57 17.33 -1.99
N GLY A 32 -33.49 17.30 -1.19
CA GLY A 32 -33.57 17.21 0.28
C GLY A 32 -34.22 15.92 0.80
N SER A 33 -34.37 14.92 -0.05
CA SER A 33 -35.04 13.65 0.23
C SER A 33 -34.48 12.52 -0.64
N LEU A 34 -34.64 11.29 -0.17
CA LEU A 34 -34.26 10.09 -0.91
C LEU A 34 -35.52 9.45 -1.51
N SER A 35 -35.46 9.08 -2.78
CA SER A 35 -36.47 8.23 -3.41
C SER A 35 -36.52 6.86 -2.72
N HIS A 36 -37.62 6.12 -2.90
CA HIS A 36 -37.76 4.81 -2.27
C HIS A 36 -36.62 3.84 -2.63
N PRO A 37 -36.17 3.72 -3.90
CA PRO A 37 -35.00 2.89 -4.24
C PRO A 37 -33.70 3.35 -3.58
N GLU A 38 -33.44 4.66 -3.52
CA GLU A 38 -32.24 5.20 -2.87
C GLU A 38 -32.25 4.92 -1.36
N LEU A 39 -33.41 5.04 -0.73
CA LEU A 39 -33.58 4.70 0.69
C LEU A 39 -33.33 3.21 0.96
N LEU A 40 -33.83 2.32 0.09
CA LEU A 40 -33.59 0.88 0.23
C LEU A 40 -32.09 0.58 0.19
N VAL A 41 -31.39 1.06 -0.84
CA VAL A 41 -29.94 0.87 -1.00
C VAL A 41 -29.17 1.46 0.18
N ALA A 42 -29.53 2.68 0.62
CA ALA A 42 -28.88 3.31 1.76
C ALA A 42 -29.07 2.47 3.04
N VAL A 43 -30.26 1.93 3.28
CA VAL A 43 -30.53 1.08 4.44
C VAL A 43 -29.75 -0.24 4.34
N GLU A 44 -29.65 -0.86 3.16
CA GLU A 44 -28.83 -2.08 2.96
C GLU A 44 -27.35 -1.81 3.26
N MET A 45 -26.79 -0.74 2.69
CA MET A 45 -25.40 -0.33 2.92
C MET A 45 -25.12 -0.05 4.40
N LEU A 46 -25.98 0.73 5.05
CA LEU A 46 -25.84 1.05 6.47
C LEU A 46 -25.99 -0.19 7.36
N SER A 47 -26.82 -1.15 6.97
CA SER A 47 -26.95 -2.42 7.69
C SER A 47 -25.67 -3.25 7.60
N SER A 48 -24.98 -3.23 6.46
CA SER A 48 -23.63 -3.81 6.36
C SER A 48 -22.63 -3.11 7.29
N VAL A 49 -22.67 -1.77 7.38
CA VAL A 49 -21.83 -1.00 8.33
C VAL A 49 -22.10 -1.40 9.78
N VAL A 50 -23.36 -1.65 10.15
CA VAL A 50 -23.70 -2.16 11.47
C VAL A 50 -23.09 -3.54 11.72
N LEU A 51 -23.15 -4.43 10.73
CA LEU A 51 -22.54 -5.76 10.82
C LEU A 51 -21.01 -5.70 10.92
N ILE A 52 -20.36 -4.77 10.21
CA ILE A 52 -18.91 -4.51 10.34
C ILE A 52 -18.59 -4.05 11.76
N ASN A 53 -19.32 -3.06 12.29
CA ASN A 53 -19.13 -2.57 13.65
C ASN A 53 -19.30 -3.68 14.69
N ARG A 54 -20.33 -4.53 14.54
CA ARG A 54 -20.53 -5.68 15.42
C ARG A 54 -19.38 -6.68 15.34
N ALA A 55 -18.86 -6.93 14.13
CA ALA A 55 -17.70 -7.81 13.94
C ALA A 55 -16.44 -7.22 14.59
N LEU A 56 -16.23 -5.91 14.48
CA LEU A 56 -15.15 -5.18 15.17
C LEU A 56 -15.29 -5.30 16.70
N ASP A 57 -16.51 -5.17 17.23
CA ASP A 57 -16.76 -5.19 18.67
C ASP A 57 -16.35 -6.53 19.32
N VAL A 58 -16.54 -7.65 18.61
CA VAL A 58 -16.20 -9.00 19.08
C VAL A 58 -14.89 -9.54 18.50
N GLY A 59 -14.22 -8.78 17.63
CA GLY A 59 -12.99 -9.19 16.95
C GLY A 59 -13.16 -10.32 15.91
N ASP A 60 -14.35 -10.48 15.33
CA ASP A 60 -14.62 -11.50 14.32
C ASP A 60 -14.15 -11.06 12.92
N ARG A 61 -12.89 -11.40 12.62
CA ARG A 61 -12.25 -11.12 11.33
C ARG A 61 -12.97 -11.73 10.14
N ASN A 62 -13.56 -12.92 10.28
CA ASN A 62 -14.22 -13.59 9.15
C ASN A 62 -15.55 -12.90 8.80
N SER A 63 -16.31 -12.49 9.80
CA SER A 63 -17.53 -11.70 9.57
C SER A 63 -17.21 -10.32 9.03
N MET A 64 -16.17 -9.67 9.56
CA MET A 64 -15.72 -8.37 9.07
C MET A 64 -15.34 -8.43 7.60
N TRP A 65 -14.49 -9.39 7.21
CA TRP A 65 -14.07 -9.57 5.82
C TRP A 65 -15.25 -9.86 4.89
N ARG A 66 -16.19 -10.74 5.29
CA ARG A 66 -17.40 -11.01 4.50
C ARG A 66 -18.21 -9.75 4.19
N GLN A 67 -18.29 -8.81 5.13
CA GLN A 67 -18.98 -7.55 4.90
C GLN A 67 -18.14 -6.59 4.05
N LEU A 68 -16.84 -6.44 4.32
CA LEU A 68 -15.96 -5.56 3.54
C LEU A 68 -15.92 -5.96 2.06
N ALA A 69 -15.84 -7.26 1.76
CA ALA A 69 -15.82 -7.79 0.40
C ALA A 69 -17.22 -7.87 -0.26
N SER A 70 -18.29 -7.56 0.49
CA SER A 70 -19.66 -7.61 -0.05
C SER A 70 -19.95 -6.39 -0.90
N ALA A 71 -20.46 -6.61 -2.11
CA ALA A 71 -20.96 -5.54 -2.98
C ALA A 71 -22.08 -4.70 -2.32
N VAL A 72 -22.81 -5.28 -1.36
CA VAL A 72 -23.90 -4.61 -0.62
C VAL A 72 -23.37 -3.44 0.21
N THR A 73 -22.14 -3.52 0.71
CA THR A 73 -21.53 -2.43 1.50
C THR A 73 -21.19 -1.22 0.62
N GLY A 74 -21.06 -1.43 -0.70
CA GLY A 74 -20.74 -0.38 -1.66
C GLY A 74 -19.35 0.24 -1.49
N LEU A 75 -18.44 -0.41 -0.76
CA LEU A 75 -17.06 0.05 -0.61
C LEU A 75 -16.32 -0.05 -1.95
N SER A 76 -15.45 0.92 -2.21
CA SER A 76 -14.60 0.97 -3.39
C SER A 76 -13.17 0.57 -3.04
N ASN A 77 -12.44 0.02 -4.03
CA ASN A 77 -11.02 -0.34 -3.92
C ASN A 77 -10.69 -1.36 -2.83
N VAL A 78 -11.62 -2.25 -2.47
CA VAL A 78 -11.34 -3.33 -1.52
C VAL A 78 -10.57 -4.43 -2.24
N GLU A 79 -9.35 -4.73 -1.80
CA GLU A 79 -8.48 -5.75 -2.37
C GLU A 79 -8.27 -6.93 -1.40
N ASP A 80 -8.47 -8.16 -1.88
CA ASP A 80 -8.33 -9.39 -1.09
C ASP A 80 -6.94 -9.54 -0.48
N GLU A 81 -5.90 -9.12 -1.19
CA GLU A 81 -4.50 -9.18 -0.75
C GLU A 81 -4.25 -8.32 0.49
N TYR A 82 -5.02 -7.24 0.67
CA TYR A 82 -4.84 -6.27 1.75
C TYR A 82 -5.79 -6.51 2.93
N ALA A 83 -6.60 -7.58 2.89
CA ALA A 83 -7.62 -7.90 3.89
C ALA A 83 -7.12 -7.81 5.33
N GLN A 84 -5.95 -8.38 5.64
CA GLN A 84 -5.39 -8.33 7.00
C GLN A 84 -5.07 -6.90 7.45
N ARG A 85 -4.50 -6.07 6.56
CA ARG A 85 -4.14 -4.68 6.87
C ARG A 85 -5.39 -3.84 7.11
N TYR A 86 -6.46 -4.03 6.33
CA TYR A 86 -7.75 -3.36 6.59
C TYR A 86 -8.30 -3.74 7.96
N MET A 87 -8.31 -5.03 8.29
CA MET A 87 -8.88 -5.49 9.56
C MET A 87 -8.12 -4.96 10.77
N ASP A 88 -6.78 -4.96 10.71
CA ASP A 88 -5.95 -4.43 11.79
C ASP A 88 -6.17 -2.92 11.98
N GLU A 89 -6.22 -2.16 10.88
CA GLU A 89 -6.41 -0.71 10.94
C GLU A 89 -7.83 -0.32 11.37
N LEU A 90 -8.86 -1.04 10.92
CA LEU A 90 -10.24 -0.83 11.38
C LEU A 90 -10.40 -1.15 12.87
N MET A 91 -9.75 -2.19 13.38
CA MET A 91 -9.74 -2.50 14.81
C MET A 91 -9.09 -1.37 15.62
N ARG A 92 -7.98 -0.80 15.11
CA ARG A 92 -7.32 0.35 15.72
C ARG A 92 -8.21 1.59 15.69
N LEU A 93 -8.81 1.90 14.54
CA LEU A 93 -9.70 3.02 14.33
C LEU A 93 -10.94 2.93 15.24
N LYS A 94 -11.52 1.74 15.38
CA LYS A 94 -12.64 1.47 16.29
C LYS A 94 -12.26 1.70 17.75
N ALA A 95 -11.05 1.34 18.16
CA ALA A 95 -10.58 1.60 19.52
C ALA A 95 -10.46 3.11 19.80
N VAL A 96 -9.90 3.88 18.86
CA VAL A 96 -9.81 5.34 18.96
C VAL A 96 -11.19 5.98 19.03
N ALA A 97 -12.12 5.57 18.15
CA ALA A 97 -13.48 6.09 18.15
C ALA A 97 -14.20 5.87 19.50
N ARG A 98 -13.97 4.72 20.15
CA ARG A 98 -14.51 4.44 21.49
C ARG A 98 -13.91 5.33 22.57
N GLU A 99 -12.63 5.63 22.50
CA GLU A 99 -11.97 6.58 23.42
C GLU A 99 -12.54 8.00 23.27
N GLU A 100 -12.95 8.36 22.06
CA GLU A 100 -13.62 9.63 21.74
C GLU A 100 -15.13 9.63 22.06
N GLY A 101 -15.67 8.51 22.55
CA GLY A 101 -17.08 8.36 22.93
C GLY A 101 -18.02 8.06 21.77
N SER A 102 -17.50 7.61 20.62
CA SER A 102 -18.30 7.14 19.49
C SER A 102 -18.44 5.62 19.51
N ASP A 103 -19.69 5.16 19.54
CA ASP A 103 -20.02 3.73 19.53
C ASP A 103 -19.92 3.09 18.15
N TYR A 104 -19.91 3.88 17.06
CA TYR A 104 -19.96 3.37 15.69
C TYR A 104 -18.96 4.09 14.78
N LEU A 105 -18.29 3.31 13.92
CA LEU A 105 -17.66 3.82 12.70
C LEU A 105 -18.74 3.99 11.62
N THR A 106 -18.66 5.09 10.88
CA THR A 106 -19.53 5.37 9.73
C THR A 106 -19.03 4.66 8.47
N TRP A 107 -19.86 4.65 7.42
CA TRP A 107 -19.43 4.18 6.11
C TRP A 107 -18.21 4.97 5.61
N ASN A 108 -18.20 6.29 5.81
CA ASN A 108 -17.10 7.16 5.41
C ASN A 108 -15.80 6.83 6.16
N ASP A 109 -15.87 6.54 7.46
CA ASP A 109 -14.69 6.13 8.24
C ASP A 109 -14.08 4.83 7.70
N ILE A 110 -14.94 3.87 7.34
CA ILE A 110 -14.52 2.58 6.80
C ILE A 110 -13.91 2.75 5.39
N GLN A 111 -14.56 3.52 4.51
CA GLN A 111 -14.03 3.81 3.17
C GLN A 111 -12.68 4.54 3.25
N ALA A 112 -12.56 5.56 4.11
CA ALA A 112 -11.31 6.29 4.31
C ALA A 112 -10.19 5.36 4.84
N CYS A 113 -10.52 4.42 5.72
CA CYS A 113 -9.57 3.41 6.19
C CYS A 113 -9.07 2.52 5.03
N VAL A 114 -9.97 2.05 4.17
CA VAL A 114 -9.61 1.23 3.00
C VAL A 114 -8.68 2.01 2.07
N ASP A 115 -9.06 3.23 1.71
CA ASP A 115 -8.26 4.07 0.81
C ASP A 115 -6.88 4.41 1.40
N GLN A 116 -6.81 4.70 2.71
CA GLN A 116 -5.54 4.98 3.38
C GLN A 116 -4.62 3.75 3.41
N VAL A 117 -5.17 2.56 3.68
CA VAL A 117 -4.38 1.32 3.66
C VAL A 117 -3.86 1.04 2.26
N ASN A 118 -4.70 1.19 1.24
CA ASN A 118 -4.29 1.03 -0.16
C ASN A 118 -3.16 1.97 -0.54
N LEU A 119 -3.30 3.24 -0.19
CA LEU A 119 -2.28 4.25 -0.45
C LEU A 119 -0.96 3.87 0.25
N THR A 120 -1.04 3.48 1.52
CA THR A 120 0.15 3.11 2.31
C THR A 120 0.89 1.93 1.68
N ILE A 121 0.17 0.89 1.27
CA ILE A 121 0.77 -0.29 0.64
C ILE A 121 1.36 0.05 -0.73
N GLN A 122 0.65 0.85 -1.52
CA GLN A 122 1.15 1.30 -2.82
C GLN A 122 2.47 2.09 -2.67
N GLU A 123 2.54 2.98 -1.68
CA GLU A 123 3.77 3.71 -1.38
C GLU A 123 4.88 2.79 -0.84
N GLU A 124 4.56 1.77 -0.03
CA GLU A 124 5.51 0.74 0.41
C GLU A 124 6.15 0.04 -0.81
N HIS A 125 5.34 -0.43 -1.76
CA HIS A 125 5.82 -1.07 -2.98
C HIS A 125 6.65 -0.14 -3.87
N GLU A 126 6.27 1.13 -4.00
CA GLU A 126 7.06 2.11 -4.77
C GLU A 126 8.43 2.37 -4.13
N ARG A 127 8.50 2.45 -2.79
CA ARG A 127 9.76 2.58 -2.05
C ARG A 127 10.65 1.35 -2.20
N GLU A 128 10.07 0.16 -2.17
CA GLU A 128 10.80 -1.09 -2.42
C GLU A 128 11.37 -1.13 -3.83
N TRP A 129 10.55 -0.81 -4.83
CA TRP A 129 10.97 -0.76 -6.24
C TRP A 129 12.13 0.23 -6.47
N THR A 130 11.99 1.45 -5.97
CA THR A 130 13.01 2.50 -6.12
C THR A 130 14.32 2.14 -5.43
N THR A 131 14.24 1.55 -4.22
CA THR A 131 15.42 1.08 -3.48
C THR A 131 16.12 -0.06 -4.22
N HIS A 132 15.36 -1.02 -4.74
CA HIS A 132 15.90 -2.14 -5.51
C HIS A 132 16.57 -1.67 -6.80
N LEU A 133 15.93 -0.76 -7.54
CA LEU A 133 16.48 -0.18 -8.76
C LEU A 133 17.76 0.61 -8.49
N HIS A 134 17.77 1.43 -7.43
CA HIS A 134 18.96 2.19 -7.04
C HIS A 134 20.13 1.25 -6.68
N ALA A 135 19.87 0.20 -5.88
CA ALA A 135 20.87 -0.80 -5.54
C ALA A 135 21.42 -1.53 -6.79
N HIS A 136 20.55 -1.84 -7.76
CA HIS A 136 20.94 -2.45 -9.03
C HIS A 136 21.86 -1.53 -9.84
N VAL A 137 21.47 -0.26 -10.03
CA VAL A 137 22.27 0.74 -10.76
C VAL A 137 23.61 0.98 -10.07
N GLN A 138 23.61 1.10 -8.73
CA GLN A 138 24.84 1.27 -7.95
C GLN A 138 25.79 0.07 -8.12
N THR A 139 25.25 -1.15 -8.09
CA THR A 139 26.05 -2.37 -8.30
C THR A 139 26.63 -2.43 -9.70
N CYS A 140 25.85 -2.11 -10.72
CA CYS A 140 26.28 -2.09 -12.12
C CYS A 140 27.38 -1.04 -12.35
N THR A 141 27.19 0.19 -11.87
CA THR A 141 28.19 1.26 -11.99
C THR A 141 29.48 0.91 -11.24
N GLN A 142 29.38 0.38 -10.02
CA GLN A 142 30.55 0.00 -9.23
C GLN A 142 31.35 -1.13 -9.88
N THR A 143 30.66 -2.13 -10.44
CA THR A 143 31.29 -3.24 -11.18
C THR A 143 31.95 -2.73 -12.46
N HIS A 144 31.28 -1.84 -13.21
CA HIS A 144 31.81 -1.25 -14.43
C HIS A 144 33.09 -0.45 -14.15
N VAL A 145 33.06 0.45 -13.16
CA VAL A 145 34.22 1.25 -12.76
C VAL A 145 35.36 0.36 -12.27
N ARG A 146 35.08 -0.62 -11.40
CA ARG A 146 36.09 -1.52 -10.85
C ARG A 146 36.74 -2.37 -11.93
N THR A 147 35.97 -2.86 -12.90
CA THR A 147 36.49 -3.68 -14.00
C THR A 147 37.28 -2.83 -14.97
N HIS A 148 36.73 -1.71 -15.44
CA HIS A 148 37.39 -0.86 -16.44
C HIS A 148 38.64 -0.17 -15.89
N ALA A 149 38.57 0.46 -14.72
CA ALA A 149 39.74 1.09 -14.11
C ALA A 149 40.79 0.05 -13.70
N GLY A 150 40.36 -1.09 -13.14
CA GLY A 150 41.25 -2.16 -12.71
C GLY A 150 41.99 -2.82 -13.87
N THR A 151 41.29 -3.19 -14.94
CA THR A 151 41.92 -3.79 -16.12
C THR A 151 42.83 -2.81 -16.86
N HIS A 152 42.39 -1.57 -17.07
CA HIS A 152 43.19 -0.58 -17.81
C HIS A 152 44.50 -0.24 -17.06
N MET A 153 44.43 -0.02 -15.75
CA MET A 153 45.63 0.19 -14.92
C MET A 153 46.56 -1.02 -14.92
N HIS A 154 46.02 -2.24 -14.81
CA HIS A 154 46.82 -3.45 -14.79
C HIS A 154 47.54 -3.69 -16.14
N ILE A 155 46.87 -3.44 -17.26
CA ILE A 155 47.44 -3.55 -18.61
C ILE A 155 48.55 -2.52 -18.81
N LEU A 156 48.28 -1.25 -18.47
CA LEU A 156 49.27 -0.17 -18.58
C LEU A 156 50.52 -0.44 -17.74
N ALA A 157 50.35 -0.89 -16.49
CA ALA A 157 51.47 -1.23 -15.61
C ALA A 157 52.32 -2.36 -16.20
N ARG A 158 51.70 -3.45 -16.70
CA ARG A 158 52.44 -4.56 -17.34
C ARG A 158 53.20 -4.11 -18.59
N MET A 159 52.58 -3.30 -19.43
CA MET A 159 53.20 -2.76 -20.64
C MET A 159 54.38 -1.85 -20.31
N HIS A 160 54.25 -0.97 -19.31
CA HIS A 160 55.32 -0.06 -18.88
C HIS A 160 56.53 -0.82 -18.32
N VAL A 161 56.30 -1.82 -17.46
CA VAL A 161 57.39 -2.67 -16.94
C VAL A 161 58.06 -3.45 -18.07
N HIS A 162 57.30 -4.05 -18.98
CA HIS A 162 57.85 -4.81 -20.09
C HIS A 162 58.70 -3.93 -21.02
N THR A 163 58.20 -2.73 -21.36
CA THR A 163 58.94 -1.78 -22.19
C THR A 163 60.20 -1.31 -21.47
N HIS A 164 60.13 -0.90 -20.21
CA HIS A 164 61.30 -0.41 -19.46
C HIS A 164 62.36 -1.50 -19.26
N THR A 165 61.97 -2.73 -18.94
CA THR A 165 62.92 -3.85 -18.80
C THR A 165 63.57 -4.23 -20.13
N HIS A 166 62.79 -4.22 -21.22
CA HIS A 166 63.31 -4.50 -22.56
C HIS A 166 64.26 -3.39 -23.07
N THR A 167 63.94 -2.11 -22.89
CA THR A 167 64.87 -1.02 -23.24
C THR A 167 66.12 -1.04 -22.38
N HIS A 168 65.98 -1.24 -21.06
CA HIS A 168 67.11 -1.25 -20.13
C HIS A 168 68.09 -2.39 -20.44
N SER A 169 67.58 -3.60 -20.68
CA SER A 169 68.40 -4.75 -21.10
C SER A 169 69.07 -4.49 -22.46
N ARG A 170 68.33 -3.99 -23.47
CA ARG A 170 68.86 -3.73 -24.80
C ARG A 170 69.90 -2.60 -24.87
N THR A 171 69.85 -1.62 -23.95
CA THR A 171 70.80 -0.49 -23.92
C THR A 171 71.98 -0.68 -22.98
N LEU A 172 71.82 -1.41 -21.87
CA LEU A 172 72.89 -1.56 -20.87
C LEU A 172 73.67 -2.86 -20.98
N LEU A 173 73.07 -3.97 -21.46
CA LEU A 173 73.80 -5.23 -21.67
C LEU A 173 75.01 -5.07 -22.63
N PRO A 174 74.90 -4.43 -23.81
CA PRO A 174 76.07 -4.24 -24.67
C PRO A 174 77.12 -3.31 -24.05
N ARG A 175 76.72 -2.36 -23.19
CA ARG A 175 77.66 -1.45 -22.51
C ARG A 175 78.45 -2.13 -21.40
N LEU A 176 77.86 -3.06 -20.66
CA LEU A 176 78.55 -3.83 -19.63
C LEU A 176 79.51 -4.88 -20.21
N VAL A 177 79.19 -5.46 -21.36
CA VAL A 177 80.07 -6.41 -22.07
C VAL A 177 81.30 -5.74 -22.69
N THR A 178 81.24 -4.43 -22.94
CA THR A 178 82.36 -3.66 -23.53
C THR A 178 83.37 -3.14 -22.48
N ILE A 179 83.09 -3.28 -21.17
CA ILE A 179 83.92 -2.76 -20.07
C ILE A 179 84.74 -3.88 -19.36
N LYS A 180 84.76 -5.10 -19.89
CA LYS A 180 85.69 -6.17 -19.46
C LYS A 180 86.73 -6.45 -20.53
#